data_AF-A0A9Q3UVN2-F1
#
_entry.id   AF-A0A9Q3UVN2-F1
#
_cell.length_a   1.000
_cell.length_b   1.000
_cell.length_c   1.000
_cell.angle_alpha   90.00
_cell.angle_beta   90.00
_cell.angle_gamma   90.00
#
_symmetry.space_group_name_H-M   'P 1'
#
loop_
_entity.id
_entity.type
_entity.pdbx_description
1 polymer ?
#
loop_
_entity_poly.entity_id
_entity_poly.type
_entity_poly.pdbx_seq_one_letter_code
_entity_poly.pdbx_strand_id
1 'polypeptide(L)'
;MKKILVTICIFLSLILFSQQNMNKKIDPLFLDLDLSLTPEEMIRKSNLKFEYGVNQGVAWTGGNVKTFITKFKEHPLIESKINGGQIFIKQNDKELQSRSYEITERIDFQNSDDLVNEFYKLSSIYDENAFKSKNLITENNNHEIISQYNEILIKSGVNTSKLTIGYSLSNIHDQPTFLIISYKNIVQ
;
A
#
# COMPACT_ATOMS: atom_id res chain seq x y z
N MET A 1 9.91 41.73 5.82
CA MET A 1 9.21 40.84 4.86
C MET A 1 10.14 39.84 4.14
N LYS A 2 11.32 40.24 3.61
CA LYS A 2 12.26 39.29 2.96
C LYS A 2 12.70 38.09 3.83
N LYS A 3 13.00 38.31 5.12
CA LYS A 3 13.46 37.23 6.03
C LYS A 3 12.38 36.17 6.30
N ILE A 4 11.10 36.57 6.41
CA ILE A 4 9.97 35.65 6.62
C ILE A 4 9.73 34.81 5.36
N LEU A 5 9.82 35.41 4.18
CA LEU A 5 9.64 34.72 2.90
C LEU A 5 10.70 33.62 2.68
N VAL A 6 11.96 33.91 3.02
CA VAL A 6 13.08 32.95 2.91
C VAL A 6 12.88 31.77 3.87
N THR A 7 12.44 32.01 5.10
CA THR A 7 12.19 30.94 6.07
C THR A 7 11.02 30.03 5.65
N ILE A 8 9.97 30.59 5.04
CA ILE A 8 8.83 29.81 4.53
C ILE A 8 9.25 28.92 3.34
N CYS A 9 10.06 29.43 2.41
CA CYS A 9 10.56 28.63 1.29
C CYS A 9 11.46 27.47 1.74
N ILE A 10 12.32 27.69 2.74
CA ILE A 10 13.18 26.63 3.29
C ILE A 10 12.32 25.54 3.95
N PHE A 11 11.31 25.92 4.74
CA PHE A 11 10.42 24.95 5.38
C PHE A 11 9.60 24.12 4.37
N LEU A 12 9.07 24.74 3.31
CA LEU A 12 8.37 24.00 2.25
C LEU A 12 9.30 23.01 1.52
N SER A 13 10.55 23.41 1.24
CA SER A 13 11.51 22.55 0.56
C SER A 13 11.86 21.29 1.37
N LEU A 14 11.97 21.42 2.71
CA LEU A 14 12.24 20.30 3.60
C LEU A 14 11.06 19.33 3.68
N ILE A 15 9.82 19.84 3.68
CA ILE A 15 8.60 19.01 3.68
C ILE A 15 8.50 18.22 2.37
N LEU A 16 8.73 18.87 1.23
CA LEU A 16 8.72 18.22 -0.09
C LEU A 16 9.83 17.16 -0.22
N PHE A 17 11.02 17.44 0.31
CA PHE A 17 12.16 16.51 0.25
C PHE A 17 11.93 15.27 1.13
N SER A 18 11.33 15.44 2.31
CA SER A 18 10.94 14.33 3.19
C SER A 18 9.89 13.43 2.53
N GLN A 19 8.89 14.02 1.87
CA GLN A 19 7.84 13.28 1.16
C GLN A 19 8.38 12.51 -0.05
N GLN A 20 9.26 13.13 -0.84
CA GLN A 20 9.91 12.45 -1.98
C GLN A 20 10.80 11.29 -1.53
N ASN A 21 11.53 11.42 -0.42
CA ASN A 21 12.36 10.33 0.08
C ASN A 21 11.54 9.16 0.62
N MET A 22 10.35 9.42 1.17
CA MET A 22 9.45 8.36 1.64
C MET A 22 8.81 7.60 0.48
N ASN A 23 8.29 8.31 -0.53
CA ASN A 23 7.73 7.67 -1.72
C ASN A 23 8.77 6.78 -2.41
N LYS A 24 10.02 7.26 -2.56
CA LYS A 24 11.12 6.43 -3.10
C LYS A 24 11.37 5.12 -2.34
N LYS A 25 11.00 5.03 -1.06
CA LYS A 25 11.11 3.78 -0.29
C LYS A 25 9.87 2.88 -0.49
N ILE A 26 8.69 3.46 -0.67
CA ILE A 26 7.42 2.71 -0.73
C ILE A 26 7.05 2.35 -2.18
N ASP A 27 7.34 3.19 -3.17
CA ASP A 27 7.01 2.95 -4.58
C ASP A 27 7.46 1.56 -5.07
N PRO A 28 8.66 1.03 -4.69
CA PRO A 28 9.08 -0.32 -5.09
C PRO A 28 8.23 -1.47 -4.52
N LEU A 29 7.45 -1.25 -3.44
CA LEU A 29 6.44 -2.21 -2.96
C LEU A 29 5.24 -2.32 -3.90
N PHE A 30 5.08 -1.35 -4.80
CA PHE A 30 3.95 -1.27 -5.70
C PHE A 30 4.41 -1.25 -7.15
N LEU A 31 5.43 -2.06 -7.47
CA LEU A 31 6.04 -2.18 -8.81
C LEU A 31 6.45 -0.81 -9.41
N ASP A 32 7.05 0.04 -8.59
CA ASP A 32 7.53 1.39 -8.94
C ASP A 32 6.42 2.35 -9.42
N LEU A 33 5.17 2.13 -9.00
CA LEU A 33 4.10 3.10 -9.21
C LEU A 33 4.39 4.39 -8.41
N ASP A 34 4.37 5.54 -9.07
CA ASP A 34 4.63 6.84 -8.44
C ASP A 34 3.46 7.26 -7.52
N LEU A 35 3.63 7.01 -6.22
CA LEU A 35 2.62 7.27 -5.19
C LEU A 35 2.39 8.78 -4.91
N SER A 36 3.15 9.68 -5.54
CA SER A 36 2.89 11.11 -5.45
C SER A 36 1.75 11.58 -6.35
N LEU A 37 1.34 10.76 -7.33
CA LEU A 37 0.36 11.09 -8.35
C LEU A 37 -1.05 10.64 -7.97
N THR A 38 -2.05 11.18 -8.68
CA THR A 38 -3.41 10.63 -8.65
C THR A 38 -3.45 9.25 -9.32
N PRO A 39 -4.42 8.37 -8.99
CA PRO A 39 -4.55 7.06 -9.63
C PRO A 39 -4.53 7.10 -11.16
N GLU A 40 -5.27 8.04 -11.77
CA GLU A 40 -5.34 8.18 -13.24
C GLU A 40 -3.97 8.55 -13.85
N GLU A 41 -3.23 9.46 -13.22
CA GLU A 41 -1.91 9.87 -13.67
C GLU A 41 -0.85 8.80 -13.44
N MET A 42 -0.91 8.13 -12.28
CA MET A 42 -0.04 7.03 -11.89
C MET A 42 -0.11 5.91 -12.92
N ILE A 43 -1.32 5.49 -13.29
CA ILE A 43 -1.55 4.43 -14.27
C ILE A 43 -1.08 4.85 -15.66
N ARG A 44 -1.35 6.08 -16.06
CA ARG A 44 -0.92 6.59 -17.39
C ARG A 44 0.60 6.61 -17.54
N LYS A 45 1.33 6.86 -16.46
CA LYS A 45 2.81 6.87 -16.47
C LYS A 45 3.43 5.50 -16.21
N SER A 46 2.66 4.55 -15.70
CA SER A 46 3.12 3.20 -15.43
C SER A 46 3.36 2.41 -16.72
N ASN A 47 4.28 1.45 -16.66
CA ASN A 47 4.46 0.44 -17.72
C ASN A 47 3.49 -0.76 -17.58
N LEU A 48 2.70 -0.81 -16.50
CA LEU A 48 1.73 -1.87 -16.25
C LEU A 48 0.44 -1.62 -17.03
N LYS A 49 -0.25 -2.70 -17.40
CA LYS A 49 -1.52 -2.64 -18.12
C LYS A 49 -2.68 -2.78 -17.14
N PHE A 50 -3.43 -1.71 -16.92
CA PHE A 50 -4.56 -1.70 -16.01
C PHE A 50 -5.89 -1.88 -16.73
N GLU A 51 -6.77 -2.66 -16.13
CA GLU A 51 -8.19 -2.73 -16.42
C GLU A 51 -8.94 -1.73 -15.52
N TYR A 52 -9.89 -0.99 -16.09
CA TYR A 52 -10.68 0.01 -15.37
C TYR A 52 -12.10 -0.50 -15.11
N GLY A 53 -12.59 -0.27 -13.89
CA GLY A 53 -13.97 -0.53 -13.51
C GLY A 53 -14.54 0.56 -12.60
N VAL A 54 -15.85 0.73 -12.65
CA VAL A 54 -16.60 1.59 -11.73
C VAL A 54 -17.65 0.74 -11.03
N ASN A 55 -17.56 0.67 -9.71
CA ASN A 55 -18.58 0.04 -8.89
C ASN A 55 -19.47 1.13 -8.30
N GLN A 56 -20.79 0.97 -8.42
CA GLN A 56 -21.73 1.85 -7.73
C GLN A 56 -21.59 1.63 -6.23
N GLY A 57 -21.05 2.63 -5.54
CA GLY A 57 -21.05 2.65 -4.08
C GLY A 57 -22.33 3.28 -3.56
N VAL A 58 -22.68 2.94 -2.33
CA VAL A 58 -23.83 3.53 -1.63
C VAL A 58 -23.41 4.92 -1.12
N ALA A 59 -24.31 5.92 -1.12
CA ALA A 59 -23.95 7.33 -0.88
C ALA A 59 -23.14 7.58 0.42
N TRP A 60 -23.38 6.80 1.47
CA TRP A 60 -22.63 6.84 2.72
C TRP A 60 -21.14 6.41 2.61
N THR A 61 -20.77 5.55 1.65
CA THR A 61 -19.39 5.10 1.40
C THR A 61 -18.61 6.07 0.51
N GLY A 62 -19.18 7.24 0.20
CA GLY A 62 -18.48 8.27 -0.56
C GLY A 62 -18.72 8.23 -2.06
N GLY A 63 -19.85 7.69 -2.51
CA GLY A 63 -20.24 7.70 -3.93
C GLY A 63 -19.70 6.51 -4.71
N ASN A 64 -19.46 6.71 -6.01
CA ASN A 64 -18.92 5.69 -6.89
C ASN A 64 -17.47 5.37 -6.51
N VAL A 65 -17.07 4.11 -6.72
CA VAL A 65 -15.70 3.65 -6.48
C VAL A 65 -15.04 3.34 -7.82
N LYS A 66 -14.08 4.18 -8.22
CA LYS A 66 -13.20 3.89 -9.34
C LYS A 66 -12.20 2.84 -8.89
N THR A 67 -12.07 1.77 -9.68
CA THR A 67 -11.13 0.68 -9.42
C THR A 67 -10.26 0.47 -10.66
N PHE A 68 -8.96 0.32 -10.44
CA PHE A 68 -8.00 -0.05 -11.48
C PHE A 68 -7.27 -1.30 -11.03
N ILE A 69 -7.17 -2.29 -11.92
CA ILE A 69 -6.64 -3.60 -11.58
C ILE A 69 -5.58 -3.99 -12.61
N THR A 70 -4.45 -4.47 -12.14
CA THR A 70 -3.45 -5.10 -13.02
C THR A 70 -2.92 -6.38 -12.39
N LYS A 71 -2.35 -7.24 -13.21
CA LYS A 71 -1.76 -8.51 -12.79
C LYS A 71 -0.28 -8.50 -13.10
N PHE A 72 0.51 -9.14 -12.24
CA PHE A 72 1.94 -9.33 -12.42
C PHE A 72 2.34 -10.78 -12.12
N LYS A 73 3.52 -11.16 -12.61
CA LYS A 73 4.07 -12.51 -12.43
C LYS A 73 5.30 -12.53 -11.53
N GLU A 74 5.94 -11.39 -11.34
CA GLU A 74 7.18 -11.22 -10.57
C GLU A 74 7.07 -9.91 -9.78
N HIS A 75 7.70 -9.87 -8.61
CA HIS A 75 7.74 -8.69 -7.74
C HIS A 75 9.19 -8.43 -7.31
N PRO A 76 9.76 -7.22 -7.52
CA PRO A 76 11.19 -6.96 -7.38
C PRO A 76 11.72 -7.13 -5.96
N LEU A 77 10.86 -7.00 -4.94
CA LEU A 77 11.23 -7.15 -3.53
C LEU A 77 10.94 -8.54 -2.95
N ILE A 78 10.28 -9.42 -3.70
CA ILE A 78 9.97 -10.79 -3.28
C ILE A 78 10.98 -11.73 -3.94
N GLU A 79 11.76 -12.44 -3.15
CA GLU A 79 12.79 -13.38 -3.63
C GLU A 79 12.21 -14.77 -3.84
N SER A 80 11.25 -15.12 -3.00
CA SER A 80 10.52 -16.38 -3.04
C SER A 80 9.66 -16.51 -4.29
N LYS A 81 9.42 -17.74 -4.73
CA LYS A 81 8.61 -18.00 -5.92
C LYS A 81 7.13 -17.70 -5.66
N ILE A 82 6.52 -16.88 -6.52
CA ILE A 82 5.09 -16.56 -6.47
C ILE A 82 4.32 -17.21 -7.63
N ASN A 83 3.04 -17.48 -7.43
CA ASN A 83 2.14 -17.93 -8.49
C ASN A 83 1.69 -16.75 -9.39
N GLY A 84 1.72 -15.54 -8.82
CA GLY A 84 1.37 -14.29 -9.45
C GLY A 84 0.86 -13.31 -8.40
N GLY A 85 0.54 -12.11 -8.84
CA GLY A 85 -0.07 -11.11 -7.98
C GLY A 85 -0.95 -10.13 -8.74
N GLN A 86 -1.67 -9.33 -7.98
CA GLN A 86 -2.61 -8.33 -8.49
C GLN A 86 -2.47 -7.04 -7.69
N ILE A 87 -2.43 -5.92 -8.40
CA ILE A 87 -2.54 -4.58 -7.81
C ILE A 87 -3.96 -4.09 -8.04
N PHE A 88 -4.57 -3.55 -7.00
CA PHE A 88 -5.86 -2.87 -7.01
C PHE A 88 -5.67 -1.44 -6.53
N ILE A 89 -6.04 -0.46 -7.34
CA ILE A 89 -6.10 0.94 -6.93
C ILE A 89 -7.56 1.35 -6.83
N LYS A 90 -7.97 1.87 -5.67
CA LYS A 90 -9.33 2.31 -5.39
C LYS A 90 -9.35 3.78 -5.01
N GLN A 91 -10.34 4.47 -5.52
CA GLN A 91 -10.62 5.85 -5.15
C GLN A 91 -12.12 6.12 -5.26
N ASN A 92 -12.73 6.58 -4.17
CA ASN A 92 -14.13 7.01 -4.18
C ASN A 92 -14.29 8.52 -4.49
N ASP A 93 -15.52 8.98 -4.74
CA ASP A 93 -15.79 10.37 -5.14
C ASP A 93 -15.40 11.41 -4.06
N LYS A 94 -15.48 11.07 -2.77
CA LYS A 94 -14.98 11.95 -1.70
C LYS A 94 -13.46 12.01 -1.68
N GLU A 95 -12.81 10.87 -1.88
CA GLU A 95 -11.35 10.73 -1.93
C GLU A 95 -10.76 11.43 -3.17
N LEU A 96 -11.51 11.54 -4.27
CA LEU A 96 -11.15 12.38 -5.42
C LEU A 96 -10.93 13.85 -5.02
N GLN A 97 -11.77 14.41 -4.15
CA GLN A 97 -11.68 15.80 -3.72
C GLN A 97 -10.46 16.04 -2.82
N SER A 98 -10.16 15.11 -1.91
CA SER A 98 -8.99 15.19 -1.04
C SER A 98 -7.72 14.61 -1.66
N ARG A 99 -7.76 14.10 -2.89
CA ARG A 99 -6.66 13.37 -3.55
C ARG A 99 -6.16 12.15 -2.74
N SER A 100 -7.02 11.61 -1.88
CA SER A 100 -6.74 10.36 -1.17
C SER A 100 -7.01 9.18 -2.10
N TYR A 101 -6.37 8.05 -1.83
CA TYR A 101 -6.61 6.79 -2.54
C TYR A 101 -6.06 5.63 -1.71
N GLU A 102 -6.44 4.42 -2.08
CA GLU A 102 -5.89 3.18 -1.56
C GLU A 102 -5.34 2.34 -2.71
N ILE A 103 -4.13 1.82 -2.53
CA ILE A 103 -3.54 0.79 -3.41
C ILE A 103 -3.34 -0.47 -2.58
N THR A 104 -3.69 -1.61 -3.13
CA THR A 104 -3.54 -2.91 -2.48
C THR A 104 -2.93 -3.91 -3.46
N GLU A 105 -1.86 -4.54 -3.04
CA GLU A 105 -1.33 -5.74 -3.69
C GLU A 105 -1.86 -6.99 -2.99
N ARG A 106 -2.14 -8.01 -3.79
CA ARG A 106 -2.31 -9.38 -3.35
C ARG A 106 -1.33 -10.26 -4.10
N ILE A 107 -0.46 -10.96 -3.38
CA ILE A 107 0.56 -11.84 -3.96
C ILE A 107 0.27 -13.25 -3.49
N ASP A 108 0.01 -14.16 -4.43
CA ASP A 108 -0.33 -15.54 -4.12
C ASP A 108 0.96 -16.40 -4.14
N PHE A 109 1.18 -17.16 -3.07
CA PHE A 109 2.36 -18.02 -2.90
C PHE A 109 2.02 -19.49 -3.09
N GLN A 110 2.99 -20.26 -3.55
CA GLN A 110 2.86 -21.73 -3.62
C GLN A 110 3.09 -22.39 -2.25
N ASN A 111 3.94 -21.78 -1.41
CA ASN A 111 4.39 -22.31 -0.13
C ASN A 111 4.08 -21.29 0.99
N SER A 112 3.56 -21.75 2.13
CA SER A 112 3.24 -20.90 3.28
C SER A 112 4.47 -20.36 3.99
N ASP A 113 5.55 -21.14 4.09
CA ASP A 113 6.79 -20.76 4.76
C ASP A 113 7.47 -19.63 4.00
N ASP A 114 7.52 -19.73 2.66
CA ASP A 114 8.00 -18.66 1.78
C ASP A 114 7.22 -17.36 2.01
N LEU A 115 5.89 -17.45 2.06
CA LEU A 115 5.03 -16.31 2.34
C LEU A 115 5.33 -15.69 3.73
N VAL A 116 5.43 -16.50 4.77
CA VAL A 116 5.68 -16.03 6.14
C VAL A 116 7.06 -15.37 6.23
N ASN A 117 8.07 -15.95 5.58
CA ASN A 117 9.42 -15.39 5.52
C ASN A 117 9.43 -14.02 4.82
N GLU A 118 8.79 -13.91 3.65
CA GLU A 118 8.70 -12.63 2.92
C GLU A 118 7.90 -11.58 3.70
N PHE A 119 6.84 -11.99 4.40
CA PHE A 119 6.09 -11.12 5.29
C PHE A 119 6.99 -10.52 6.38
N TYR A 120 7.77 -11.33 7.10
CA TYR A 120 8.65 -10.83 8.16
C TYR A 120 9.77 -9.97 7.59
N LYS A 121 10.36 -10.36 6.45
CA LYS A 121 11.38 -9.58 5.74
C LYS A 121 10.88 -8.18 5.40
N LEU A 122 9.76 -8.08 4.70
CA LEU A 122 9.18 -6.80 4.30
C LEU A 122 8.73 -6.00 5.53
N SER A 123 8.04 -6.63 6.47
CA SER A 123 7.60 -5.95 7.70
C SER A 123 8.76 -5.30 8.44
N SER A 124 9.89 -6.00 8.60
CA SER A 124 11.08 -5.45 9.27
C SER A 124 11.65 -4.23 8.55
N ILE A 125 11.75 -4.27 7.22
CA ILE A 125 12.30 -3.16 6.41
C ILE A 125 11.47 -1.88 6.59
N TYR A 126 10.14 -2.00 6.62
CA TYR A 126 9.25 -0.84 6.67
C TYR A 126 8.93 -0.38 8.10
N ASP A 127 8.98 -1.28 9.09
CA ASP A 127 8.74 -0.92 10.50
C ASP A 127 9.83 0.02 11.05
N GLU A 128 11.08 -0.11 10.59
CA GLU A 128 12.18 0.80 10.95
C GLU A 128 11.88 2.28 10.62
N ASN A 129 10.98 2.53 9.66
CA ASN A 129 10.61 3.87 9.22
C ASN A 129 9.26 4.33 9.81
N ALA A 130 8.68 3.54 10.71
CA ALA A 130 7.37 3.81 11.29
C ALA A 130 7.41 4.97 12.30
N PHE A 131 6.43 5.87 12.22
CA PHE A 131 6.12 6.75 13.36
C PHE A 131 5.39 5.96 14.45
N LYS A 132 4.55 4.99 14.05
CA LYS A 132 3.84 4.09 14.93
C LYS A 132 3.51 2.81 14.17
N SER A 133 3.62 1.66 14.81
CA SER A 133 3.15 0.40 14.26
C SER A 133 2.24 -0.36 15.22
N LYS A 134 1.41 -1.23 14.64
CA LYS A 134 0.48 -2.11 15.36
C LYS A 134 0.46 -3.46 14.66
N ASN A 135 0.66 -4.51 15.43
CA ASN A 135 0.53 -5.89 14.97
C ASN A 135 -0.85 -6.43 15.36
N LEU A 136 -1.50 -7.14 14.42
CA LEU A 136 -2.78 -7.81 14.57
C LEU A 136 -2.58 -9.27 14.20
N ILE A 137 -2.76 -10.17 15.17
CA ILE A 137 -2.62 -11.61 15.00
C ILE A 137 -4.00 -12.23 15.15
N THR A 138 -4.34 -13.16 14.24
CA THR A 138 -5.50 -14.03 14.39
C THR A 138 -5.02 -15.47 14.46
N GLU A 139 -5.52 -16.19 15.46
CA GLU A 139 -5.21 -17.59 15.70
C GLU A 139 -6.46 -18.46 15.52
N ASN A 140 -6.27 -19.74 15.19
CA ASN A 140 -7.34 -20.72 15.23
C ASN A 140 -7.54 -21.29 16.65
N ASN A 141 -8.45 -22.25 16.81
CA ASN A 141 -8.73 -22.90 18.10
C ASN A 141 -7.55 -23.70 18.67
N ASN A 142 -6.55 -24.02 17.84
CA ASN A 142 -5.32 -24.71 18.24
C ASN A 142 -4.19 -23.73 18.62
N HIS A 143 -4.46 -22.41 18.65
CA HIS A 143 -3.47 -21.34 18.83
C HIS A 143 -2.42 -21.25 17.71
N GLU A 144 -2.74 -21.75 16.53
CA GLU A 144 -1.90 -21.58 15.35
C GLU A 144 -2.27 -20.27 14.66
N ILE A 145 -1.28 -19.46 14.30
CA ILE A 145 -1.48 -18.18 13.62
C ILE A 145 -2.01 -18.44 12.20
N ILE A 146 -3.22 -17.97 11.92
CA ILE A 146 -3.85 -18.09 10.58
C ILE A 146 -3.74 -16.80 9.78
N SER A 147 -3.55 -15.66 10.42
CA SER A 147 -3.23 -14.41 9.73
C SER A 147 -2.51 -13.44 10.65
N GLN A 148 -1.66 -12.62 10.07
CA GLN A 148 -0.97 -11.54 10.77
C GLN A 148 -0.94 -10.29 9.90
N TYR A 149 -1.18 -9.13 10.49
CA TYR A 149 -1.11 -7.83 9.82
C TYR A 149 -0.30 -6.85 10.65
N ASN A 150 0.67 -6.21 10.02
CA ASN A 150 1.42 -5.09 10.55
C ASN A 150 0.90 -3.81 9.91
N GLU A 151 0.20 -2.99 10.69
CA GLU A 151 -0.17 -1.63 10.31
C GLU A 151 0.95 -0.67 10.71
N ILE A 152 1.49 0.04 9.73
CA ILE A 152 2.63 0.96 9.83
C ILE A 152 2.13 2.36 9.45
N LEU A 153 2.11 3.26 10.42
CA LEU A 153 1.80 4.68 10.20
C LEU A 153 3.08 5.44 9.89
N ILE A 154 3.05 6.13 8.76
CA ILE A 154 4.19 6.86 8.21
C ILE A 154 3.80 8.33 8.15
N LYS A 155 4.59 9.19 8.80
CA LYS A 155 4.33 10.63 8.86
C LYS A 155 5.23 11.37 7.86
N SER A 156 4.63 12.19 7.00
CA SER A 156 5.34 13.07 6.07
C SER A 156 4.79 14.50 6.19
N GLY A 157 5.46 15.32 7.01
CA GLY A 157 4.98 16.66 7.33
C GLY A 157 3.66 16.61 8.12
N VAL A 158 2.59 17.17 7.54
CA VAL A 158 1.23 17.14 8.10
C VAL A 158 0.42 15.91 7.68
N ASN A 159 0.85 15.22 6.62
CA ASN A 159 0.15 14.05 6.11
C ASN A 159 0.57 12.79 6.87
N THR A 160 -0.38 11.87 7.04
CA THR A 160 -0.14 10.55 7.61
C THR A 160 -0.61 9.52 6.60
N SER A 161 0.28 8.64 6.18
CA SER A 161 -0.09 7.50 5.34
C SER A 161 -0.07 6.23 6.17
N LYS A 162 -0.89 5.25 5.77
CA LYS A 162 -0.93 3.93 6.40
C LYS A 162 -0.46 2.91 5.40
N LEU A 163 0.61 2.20 5.74
CA LEU A 163 1.04 0.98 5.06
C LEU A 163 0.58 -0.21 5.91
N THR A 164 0.03 -1.23 5.29
CA THR A 164 -0.35 -2.49 5.93
C THR A 164 0.32 -3.61 5.18
N ILE A 165 1.15 -4.39 5.85
CA ILE A 165 1.73 -5.62 5.31
C ILE A 165 1.13 -6.75 6.12
N GLY A 166 0.56 -7.76 5.48
CA GLY A 166 -0.05 -8.86 6.19
C GLY A 166 -0.11 -10.12 5.35
N TYR A 167 -0.42 -11.24 6.00
CA TYR A 167 -0.69 -12.49 5.30
C TYR A 167 -1.93 -13.16 5.87
N SER A 168 -2.54 -13.99 5.04
CA SER A 168 -3.56 -14.96 5.45
C SER A 168 -3.16 -16.34 4.95
N LEU A 169 -3.03 -17.27 5.88
CA LEU A 169 -2.94 -18.70 5.58
C LEU A 169 -4.37 -19.21 5.46
N SER A 170 -4.66 -19.98 4.41
CA SER A 170 -5.93 -20.69 4.37
C SER A 170 -5.77 -22.14 4.79
N ASN A 171 -6.65 -22.56 5.69
CA ASN A 171 -6.76 -23.95 6.13
C ASN A 171 -7.76 -24.74 5.26
N ILE A 172 -8.35 -24.09 4.26
CA ILE A 172 -9.32 -24.68 3.33
C ILE A 172 -8.57 -25.02 2.04
N HIS A 173 -8.51 -26.32 1.70
CA HIS A 173 -8.11 -26.77 0.37
C HIS A 173 -8.88 -25.94 -0.68
N ASP A 174 -8.18 -25.13 -1.47
CA ASP A 174 -8.66 -24.24 -2.56
C ASP A 174 -8.74 -22.74 -2.27
N GLN A 175 -8.48 -22.27 -1.04
CA GLN A 175 -8.31 -20.84 -0.80
C GLN A 175 -6.83 -20.44 -0.89
N PRO A 176 -6.47 -19.38 -1.66
CA PRO A 176 -5.07 -19.02 -1.82
C PRO A 176 -4.48 -18.55 -0.51
N THR A 177 -3.25 -18.98 -0.23
CA THR A 177 -2.36 -18.40 0.79
C THR A 177 -1.70 -17.17 0.15
N PHE A 178 -1.93 -15.99 0.73
CA PHE A 178 -1.53 -14.73 0.09
C PHE A 178 -0.96 -13.71 1.06
N LEU A 179 0.03 -12.97 0.56
CA LEU A 179 0.55 -11.74 1.16
C LEU A 179 -0.30 -10.58 0.65
N ILE A 180 -0.66 -9.66 1.53
CA ILE A 180 -1.36 -8.44 1.22
C ILE A 180 -0.51 -7.24 1.63
N ILE A 181 -0.36 -6.29 0.72
CA ILE A 181 0.36 -5.04 0.96
C ILE A 181 -0.59 -3.92 0.57
N SER A 182 -1.05 -3.12 1.53
CA SER A 182 -1.97 -2.00 1.27
C SER A 182 -1.35 -0.69 1.69
N TYR A 183 -1.44 0.32 0.85
CA TYR A 183 -1.05 1.69 1.17
C TYR A 183 -2.25 2.61 0.98
N LYS A 184 -2.58 3.36 2.04
CA LYS A 184 -3.59 4.41 2.03
C LYS A 184 -2.93 5.75 2.26
N ASN A 185 -3.01 6.61 1.24
CA ASN A 185 -2.64 8.01 1.36
C ASN A 185 -3.81 8.77 2.00
N ILE A 186 -3.59 9.35 3.18
CA ILE A 186 -4.57 10.20 3.86
C ILE A 186 -4.03 11.62 3.81
N VAL A 187 -4.65 12.42 2.94
CA VAL A 187 -4.45 13.87 2.89
C VAL A 187 -5.51 14.49 3.80
N GLN A 188 -5.07 15.18 4.86
CA GLN A 188 -5.93 15.91 5.80
C GLN A 188 -6.14 17.35 5.37
#